data_AF-A0A7S0W5J3-F1
#
_entry.id   AF-A0A7S0W5J3-F1
#
_cell.length_a   1.000
_cell.length_b   1.000
_cell.length_c   1.000
_cell.angle_alpha   90.00
_cell.angle_beta   90.00
_cell.angle_gamma   90.00
#
_symmetry.space_group_name_H-M   'P 1'
#
loop_
_entity.id
_entity.type
_entity.pdbx_description
1 polymer ?
#
loop_
_entity_poly.entity_id
_entity_poly.type
_entity_poly.pdbx_seq_one_letter_code
_entity_poly.pdbx_strand_id
1 'polypeptide(L)'
;GVRVYLIDTVVGGIVHSALHKDATGPVSIAQSEHVVLYSFWHKKKQHTELAVLELYQQTAVEISGAAQMFSFNETQQSSLLLDKPQVLSQAYVLGSGVKAMAVTNTMHGITTRNFLLGLSTDQVFSLDKRLVDPRRPTTKPTAADTEEGLLPYSPFIALTPTSYLSYY
;
A
#
# COMPACT_ATOMS: atom_id res chain seq x y z
N GLY A 1 -15.71 -0.20 -14.43
CA GLY A 1 -14.32 0.28 -14.35
C GLY A 1 -14.20 1.13 -13.12
N VAL A 2 -13.13 0.96 -12.36
CA VAL A 2 -12.83 1.76 -11.16
C VAL A 2 -11.64 2.66 -11.48
N ARG A 3 -11.70 3.95 -11.10
CA ARG A 3 -10.58 4.89 -11.20
C ARG A 3 -10.19 5.35 -9.81
N VAL A 4 -8.90 5.39 -9.55
CA VAL A 4 -8.33 5.89 -8.29
C VAL A 4 -7.45 7.08 -8.61
N TYR A 5 -7.60 8.15 -7.83
CA TYR A 5 -6.84 9.39 -7.97
C TYR A 5 -6.17 9.71 -6.63
N LEU A 6 -4.87 9.98 -6.67
CA LEU A 6 -4.15 10.63 -5.58
C LEU A 6 -4.09 12.12 -5.90
N ILE A 7 -4.67 12.93 -5.02
CA ILE A 7 -4.86 14.37 -5.24
C ILE A 7 -4.14 15.13 -4.12
N ASP A 8 -3.34 16.11 -4.50
CA ASP A 8 -2.83 17.12 -3.58
C ASP A 8 -4.00 18.03 -3.16
N THR A 9 -4.31 18.05 -1.87
CA THR A 9 -5.48 18.79 -1.35
C THR A 9 -5.25 20.29 -1.25
N VAL A 10 -4.00 20.76 -1.33
CA VAL A 10 -3.65 22.19 -1.29
C VAL A 10 -3.67 22.78 -2.71
N VAL A 11 -3.02 22.11 -3.65
CA VAL A 11 -2.89 22.59 -5.04
C VAL A 11 -4.04 22.11 -5.93
N GLY A 12 -4.75 21.05 -5.53
CA GLY A 12 -5.77 20.38 -6.34
C GLY A 12 -5.19 19.54 -7.49
N GLY A 13 -3.87 19.38 -7.54
CA GLY A 13 -3.17 18.65 -8.59
C GLY A 13 -3.31 17.14 -8.44
N ILE A 14 -3.46 16.44 -9.57
CA ILE A 14 -3.39 14.97 -9.59
C ILE A 14 -1.92 14.55 -9.51
N VAL A 15 -1.58 13.87 -8.42
CA VAL A 15 -0.27 13.27 -8.18
C VAL A 15 -0.14 11.97 -8.96
N HIS A 16 -1.17 11.12 -8.89
CA HIS A 16 -1.21 9.83 -9.58
C HIS A 16 -2.65 9.44 -9.93
N SER A 17 -2.82 8.64 -10.99
CA SER A 17 -4.11 8.08 -11.37
C SER A 17 -3.96 6.64 -11.86
N ALA A 18 -4.86 5.77 -11.43
CA ALA A 18 -4.95 4.38 -11.88
C ALA A 18 -6.35 4.07 -12.43
N LEU A 19 -6.42 3.31 -13.54
CA LEU A 19 -7.66 2.86 -14.16
C LEU A 19 -7.73 1.33 -14.22
N HIS A 20 -8.71 0.77 -13.54
CA HIS A 20 -9.05 -0.65 -13.57
C HIS A 20 -10.30 -0.88 -14.43
N LYS A 21 -10.10 -1.20 -15.72
CA LYS A 21 -11.20 -1.31 -16.71
C LYS A 21 -12.25 -2.35 -16.30
N ASP A 22 -11.78 -3.52 -15.89
CA ASP A 22 -12.63 -4.68 -15.53
C ASP A 22 -13.02 -4.73 -14.06
N ALA A 23 -12.76 -3.67 -13.29
CA ALA A 23 -13.15 -3.58 -11.89
C ALA A 23 -14.58 -3.07 -11.70
N THR A 24 -15.21 -3.50 -10.61
CA THR A 24 -16.48 -3.01 -10.07
C THR A 24 -16.41 -2.93 -8.55
N GLY A 25 -17.35 -2.18 -7.97
CA GLY A 25 -17.50 -2.09 -6.52
C GLY A 25 -18.06 -3.37 -5.87
N PRO A 26 -18.13 -3.40 -4.53
CA PRO A 26 -17.74 -2.32 -3.62
C PRO A 26 -16.23 -2.07 -3.62
N VAL A 27 -15.84 -0.80 -3.44
CA VAL A 27 -14.44 -0.39 -3.29
C VAL A 27 -14.23 0.01 -1.83
N SER A 28 -13.22 -0.56 -1.20
CA SER A 28 -12.76 -0.15 0.12
C SER A 28 -11.33 0.34 0.01
N ILE A 29 -10.96 1.36 0.77
CA ILE A 29 -9.65 2.00 0.72
C ILE A 29 -9.17 2.27 2.14
N ALA A 30 -7.88 2.07 2.37
CA ALA A 30 -7.19 2.48 3.58
C ALA A 30 -5.87 3.16 3.18
N GLN A 31 -5.61 4.30 3.80
CA GLN A 31 -4.38 5.06 3.62
C GLN A 31 -3.60 5.06 4.93
N SER A 32 -2.31 4.81 4.81
CA SER A 32 -1.28 5.10 5.81
C SER A 32 -0.39 6.23 5.27
N GLU A 33 0.66 6.60 5.99
CA GLU A 33 1.57 7.71 5.68
C GLU A 33 1.93 7.81 4.18
N HIS A 34 2.66 6.82 3.65
CA HIS A 34 3.14 6.79 2.27
C HIS A 34 2.51 5.66 1.44
N VAL A 35 1.51 4.97 1.98
CA VAL A 35 0.92 3.74 1.40
C VAL A 35 -0.58 3.85 1.31
N VAL A 36 -1.14 3.47 0.17
CA VAL A 36 -2.57 3.33 -0.04
C VAL A 36 -2.87 1.90 -0.47
N LEU A 37 -3.75 1.22 0.25
CA LEU A 37 -4.27 -0.09 -0.12
C LEU A 37 -5.76 0.04 -0.42
N TYR A 38 -6.21 -0.49 -1.55
CA TYR A 38 -7.62 -0.51 -1.90
C TYR A 38 -8.04 -1.83 -2.52
N SER A 39 -9.29 -2.21 -2.30
CA SER A 39 -9.90 -3.43 -2.80
C SER A 39 -10.97 -3.15 -3.86
N PHE A 40 -11.13 -4.05 -4.82
CA PHE A 40 -12.25 -4.05 -5.76
C PHE A 40 -12.54 -5.46 -6.28
N TRP A 41 -13.70 -5.66 -6.91
CA TRP A 41 -14.04 -6.91 -7.58
C TRP A 41 -13.62 -6.88 -9.06
N HIS A 42 -12.84 -7.85 -9.52
CA HIS A 42 -12.45 -7.97 -10.92
C HIS A 42 -13.48 -8.81 -11.68
N LYS A 43 -14.30 -8.19 -12.54
CA LYS A 43 -15.42 -8.86 -13.25
C LYS A 43 -14.98 -10.03 -14.13
N LYS A 44 -13.91 -9.86 -14.92
CA LYS A 44 -13.43 -10.88 -15.86
C LYS A 44 -12.78 -12.09 -15.18
N LYS A 45 -11.99 -11.86 -14.12
CA LYS A 45 -11.28 -12.93 -13.38
C LYS A 45 -12.11 -13.50 -12.22
N GLN A 46 -13.19 -12.82 -11.83
CA GLN A 46 -14.12 -13.22 -10.78
C GLN A 46 -13.48 -13.44 -9.41
N HIS A 47 -12.62 -12.50 -9.00
CA HIS A 47 -12.05 -12.47 -7.66
C HIS A 47 -11.92 -11.04 -7.12
N THR A 48 -11.70 -10.92 -5.82
CA THR A 48 -11.31 -9.68 -5.17
C THR A 48 -9.84 -9.40 -5.44
N GLU A 49 -9.51 -8.21 -5.92
CA GLU A 49 -8.13 -7.74 -6.02
C GLU A 49 -7.86 -6.67 -4.95
N LEU A 50 -6.67 -6.74 -4.35
CA LEU A 50 -6.08 -5.71 -3.51
C LEU A 50 -4.98 -5.04 -4.33
N ALA A 51 -5.07 -3.74 -4.54
CA ALA A 51 -4.02 -2.96 -5.17
C ALA A 51 -3.37 -2.05 -4.13
N VAL A 52 -2.04 -2.07 -4.08
CA VAL A 52 -1.23 -1.22 -3.22
C VAL A 52 -0.52 -0.16 -4.06
N LEU A 53 -0.45 1.06 -3.54
CA LEU A 53 0.37 2.15 -4.03
C LEU A 53 1.30 2.59 -2.91
N GLU A 54 2.57 2.77 -3.22
CA GLU A 54 3.56 3.37 -2.32
C GLU A 54 4.24 4.55 -2.99
N LEU A 55 4.41 5.63 -2.23
CA LEU A 55 4.96 6.88 -2.71
C LEU A 55 6.40 7.02 -2.21
N TYR A 56 7.33 7.16 -3.16
CA TYR A 56 8.75 7.36 -2.91
C TYR A 56 9.18 8.73 -3.41
N GLN A 57 10.11 9.36 -2.70
CA GLN A 57 10.69 10.61 -3.17
C GLN A 57 11.65 10.34 -4.32
N GLN A 58 11.61 11.19 -5.35
CA GLN A 58 12.58 11.16 -6.44
C GLN A 58 13.79 12.03 -6.09
N THR A 59 14.63 11.59 -5.16
CA THR A 59 15.86 12.33 -4.83
C THR A 59 17.05 11.72 -5.57
N ALA A 60 17.77 12.53 -6.35
CA ALA A 60 19.03 12.14 -7.00
C ALA A 60 20.23 12.13 -6.04
N VAL A 61 20.02 12.47 -4.76
CA VAL A 61 21.05 12.62 -3.74
C VAL A 61 20.93 11.45 -2.77
N GLU A 62 21.91 10.56 -2.78
CA GLU A 62 22.09 9.59 -1.71
C GLU A 62 22.41 10.34 -0.41
N ILE A 63 21.51 10.26 0.57
CA ILE A 63 21.74 10.84 1.89
C ILE A 63 22.78 9.98 2.60
N SER A 64 24.03 10.41 2.50
CA SER A 64 25.21 9.63 2.94
C SER A 64 25.65 9.94 4.37
N GLY A 65 24.89 10.77 5.12
CA GLY A 65 25.23 11.07 6.51
C GLY A 65 24.15 11.79 7.31
N ALA A 66 24.26 11.67 8.64
CA ALA A 66 23.30 12.24 9.59
C ALA A 66 23.08 13.76 9.42
N ALA A 67 24.13 14.52 9.10
CA ALA A 67 24.04 15.96 8.89
C ALA A 67 23.15 16.34 7.69
N GLN A 68 23.22 15.57 6.59
CA GLN A 68 22.32 15.76 5.45
C GLN A 68 20.89 15.39 5.87
N MET A 69 20.71 14.28 6.59
CA MET A 69 19.41 13.81 7.10
C MET A 69 18.71 14.86 7.98
N PHE A 70 19.44 15.54 8.87
CA PHE A 70 18.90 16.63 9.70
C PHE A 70 18.58 17.89 8.89
N SER A 71 19.39 18.21 7.88
CA SER A 71 19.15 19.37 7.00
C SER A 71 17.88 19.19 6.14
N PHE A 72 17.52 17.96 5.77
CA PHE A 72 16.27 17.66 5.03
C PHE A 72 15.00 17.87 5.87
N ASN A 73 15.07 17.68 7.19
CA ASN A 73 13.93 17.90 8.08
C ASN A 73 13.68 19.38 8.39
N GLU A 74 14.68 20.25 8.24
CA GLU A 74 14.56 21.68 8.57
C GLU A 74 13.99 22.56 7.45
N THR A 75 13.97 22.08 6.21
CA THR A 75 13.34 22.82 5.11
C THR A 75 11.83 22.67 5.19
N GLN A 76 11.11 23.78 5.43
CA GLN A 76 9.65 23.84 5.32
C GLN A 76 9.18 23.30 3.96
N GLN A 77 8.71 22.06 3.95
CA GLN A 77 8.21 21.42 2.73
C GLN A 77 6.85 22.00 2.37
N SER A 78 6.82 22.86 1.35
CA SER A 78 5.58 23.38 0.78
C SER A 78 5.13 22.50 -0.37
N SER A 79 3.85 22.13 -0.41
CA SER A 79 3.26 21.37 -1.52
C SER A 79 3.38 22.07 -2.87
N LEU A 80 3.56 23.40 -2.88
CA LEU A 80 3.78 24.19 -4.10
C LEU A 80 5.14 23.96 -4.75
N LEU A 81 6.12 23.48 -4.00
CA LEU A 81 7.52 23.35 -4.43
C LEU A 81 8.03 21.91 -4.37
N LEU A 82 7.16 20.95 -4.03
CA LEU A 82 7.53 19.55 -3.93
C LEU A 82 7.52 18.87 -5.30
N ASP A 83 8.58 18.12 -5.58
CA ASP A 83 8.61 17.22 -6.73
C ASP A 83 7.54 16.13 -6.58
N LYS A 84 6.98 15.70 -7.72
CA LYS A 84 6.00 14.61 -7.71
C LYS A 84 6.67 13.31 -7.24
N PRO A 85 6.09 12.58 -6.28
CA PRO A 85 6.64 11.31 -5.85
C PRO A 85 6.57 10.26 -6.95
N GLN A 86 7.55 9.36 -6.96
CA GLN A 86 7.49 8.12 -7.71
C GLN A 86 6.51 7.17 -7.04
N VAL A 87 5.55 6.65 -7.80
CA VAL A 87 4.57 5.70 -7.29
C VAL A 87 4.93 4.30 -7.73
N LEU A 88 5.20 3.43 -6.76
CA LEU A 88 5.28 1.99 -6.99
C LEU A 88 3.91 1.37 -6.75
N SER A 89 3.55 0.38 -7.56
CA SER A 89 2.24 -0.26 -7.47
C SER A 89 2.34 -1.75 -7.70
N GLN A 90 1.55 -2.52 -6.98
CA GLN A 90 1.41 -3.96 -7.17
C GLN A 90 -0.01 -4.39 -6.84
N ALA A 91 -0.47 -5.48 -7.47
CA ALA A 91 -1.79 -6.04 -7.22
C ALA A 91 -1.68 -7.45 -6.64
N TYR A 92 -2.65 -7.82 -5.80
CA TYR A 92 -2.77 -9.11 -5.16
C TYR A 92 -4.22 -9.61 -5.26
N VAL A 93 -4.41 -10.90 -5.09
CA VAL A 93 -5.70 -11.58 -5.13
C VAL A 93 -6.05 -12.05 -3.73
N LEU A 94 -7.27 -11.77 -3.31
CA LEU A 94 -7.81 -12.19 -2.02
C LEU A 94 -8.97 -13.18 -2.23
N GLY A 95 -8.96 -14.28 -1.48
CA GLY A 95 -9.99 -15.33 -1.56
C GLY A 95 -11.34 -14.98 -0.91
N SER A 96 -11.54 -13.73 -0.48
CA SER A 96 -12.76 -13.25 0.17
C SER A 96 -13.08 -11.83 -0.28
N GLY A 97 -14.35 -11.43 -0.17
CA GLY A 97 -14.75 -10.03 -0.38
C GLY A 97 -14.27 -9.14 0.76
N VAL A 98 -14.11 -7.84 0.48
CA VAL A 98 -13.74 -6.84 1.50
C VAL A 98 -14.89 -5.84 1.62
N LYS A 99 -15.44 -5.72 2.83
CA LYS A 99 -16.53 -4.79 3.19
C LYS A 99 -15.98 -3.47 3.73
N ALA A 100 -14.88 -3.51 4.49
CA ALA A 100 -14.27 -2.35 5.12
C ALA A 100 -12.76 -2.54 5.27
N MET A 101 -12.02 -1.43 5.33
CA MET A 101 -10.57 -1.43 5.55
C MET A 101 -10.17 -0.32 6.53
N ALA A 102 -9.18 -0.61 7.37
CA ALA A 102 -8.54 0.35 8.25
C ALA A 102 -7.05 0.04 8.40
N VAL A 103 -6.30 0.93 9.06
CA VAL A 103 -4.88 0.72 9.38
C VAL A 103 -4.70 0.78 10.89
N THR A 104 -3.86 -0.09 11.44
CA THR A 104 -3.49 0.01 12.86
C THR A 104 -2.64 1.25 13.11
N ASN A 105 -2.89 1.95 14.23
CA ASN A 105 -2.11 3.10 14.67
C ASN A 105 -1.50 2.84 16.04
N THR A 106 -0.27 3.31 16.25
CA THR A 106 0.42 3.29 17.53
C THR A 106 0.84 4.70 17.91
N MET A 107 1.04 4.97 19.20
CA MET A 107 1.33 6.32 19.72
C MET A 107 2.53 6.98 19.03
N HIS A 108 3.58 6.22 18.76
CA HIS A 108 4.82 6.75 18.18
C HIS A 108 5.05 6.28 16.73
N GLY A 109 4.16 5.49 16.14
CA GLY A 109 4.31 5.00 14.77
C GLY A 109 5.49 4.04 14.52
N ILE A 110 6.20 3.61 15.57
CA ILE A 110 7.41 2.77 15.46
C ILE A 110 7.07 1.34 15.04
N THR A 111 6.00 0.77 15.59
CA THR A 111 5.59 -0.61 15.29
C THR A 111 5.08 -0.73 13.86
N THR A 112 5.42 -1.85 13.21
CA THR A 112 4.89 -2.21 11.89
C THR A 112 3.37 -2.14 11.88
N ARG A 113 2.82 -1.40 10.91
CA ARG A 113 1.38 -1.24 10.76
C ARG A 113 0.79 -2.41 9.97
N ASN A 114 -0.37 -2.88 10.42
CA ASN A 114 -1.19 -3.85 9.69
C ASN A 114 -2.40 -3.15 9.08
N PHE A 115 -2.86 -3.67 7.94
CA PHE A 115 -4.17 -3.35 7.41
C PHE A 115 -5.21 -4.28 8.04
N LEU A 116 -6.28 -3.70 8.56
CA LEU A 116 -7.42 -4.44 9.07
C LEU A 116 -8.46 -4.53 7.97
N LEU A 117 -8.84 -5.75 7.60
CA LEU A 117 -9.84 -6.02 6.57
C LEU A 117 -11.09 -6.60 7.23
N GLY A 118 -12.22 -5.92 7.09
CA GLY A 118 -13.53 -6.50 7.35
C GLY A 118 -13.93 -7.34 6.14
N LEU A 119 -13.92 -8.66 6.26
CA LEU A 119 -14.19 -9.58 5.15
C LEU A 119 -15.70 -9.76 4.91
N SER A 120 -16.06 -10.30 3.74
CA SER A 120 -17.46 -10.63 3.43
C SER A 120 -18.05 -11.69 4.36
N THR A 121 -17.20 -12.47 5.04
CA THR A 121 -17.55 -13.44 6.07
C THR A 121 -17.84 -12.82 7.44
N ASP A 122 -17.84 -11.48 7.55
CA ASP A 122 -18.00 -10.72 8.80
C ASP A 122 -16.89 -10.95 9.83
N GLN A 123 -15.79 -11.55 9.40
CA GLN A 123 -14.58 -11.68 10.20
C GLN A 123 -13.63 -10.52 9.96
N VAL A 124 -12.85 -10.18 10.98
CA VAL A 124 -11.77 -9.19 10.89
C VAL A 124 -10.46 -9.91 10.64
N PHE A 125 -9.79 -9.59 9.54
CA PHE A 125 -8.51 -10.15 9.15
C PHE A 125 -7.40 -9.09 9.25
N SER A 126 -6.31 -9.41 9.94
CA SER A 126 -5.12 -8.57 10.04
C SER A 126 -4.12 -8.93 8.95
N LEU A 127 -3.92 -8.04 8.00
CA LEU A 127 -2.97 -8.17 6.91
C LEU A 127 -1.68 -7.39 7.22
N ASP A 128 -0.57 -8.11 7.38
CA ASP A 128 0.75 -7.49 7.51
C ASP A 128 1.11 -6.73 6.22
N LYS A 129 1.54 -5.47 6.37
CA LYS A 129 2.00 -4.61 5.27
C LYS A 129 3.10 -5.27 4.43
N ARG A 130 3.97 -6.09 5.01
CA ARG A 130 5.06 -6.81 4.31
C ARG A 130 4.55 -7.77 3.24
N LEU A 131 3.34 -8.31 3.42
CA LEU A 131 2.69 -9.18 2.44
C LEU A 131 2.14 -8.40 1.23
N VAL A 132 1.98 -7.09 1.36
CA VAL A 132 1.51 -6.20 0.28
C VAL A 132 2.51 -5.08 0.02
N ASP A 133 3.81 -5.42 -0.01
CA ASP A 133 4.87 -4.51 -0.44
C ASP A 133 5.04 -4.56 -1.98
N PRO A 134 4.87 -3.43 -2.70
CA PRO A 134 5.00 -3.41 -4.15
C PRO A 134 6.43 -3.67 -4.65
N ARG A 135 7.44 -3.58 -3.79
CA ARG A 135 8.83 -3.90 -4.11
C ARG A 135 9.13 -5.40 -4.11
N ARG A 136 8.18 -6.25 -3.67
CA ARG A 136 8.35 -7.71 -3.68
C ARG A 136 8.74 -8.20 -5.08
N PRO A 137 9.91 -8.85 -5.24
CA PRO A 137 10.44 -9.16 -6.56
C PRO A 137 9.59 -10.23 -7.26
N THR A 138 9.24 -9.98 -8.52
CA THR A 138 8.53 -10.94 -9.39
C THR A 138 9.45 -11.96 -10.03
N THR A 139 10.75 -11.66 -10.07
CA THR A 139 11.82 -12.53 -10.55
C THR A 139 12.63 -13.08 -9.39
N LYS A 140 13.69 -13.84 -9.69
CA LYS A 140 14.66 -14.26 -8.68
C LYS A 140 15.14 -13.03 -7.87
N PRO A 141 15.06 -13.07 -6.53
CA PRO A 141 15.51 -11.96 -5.69
C PRO A 141 16.98 -11.61 -5.95
N THR A 142 17.29 -10.33 -5.97
CA THR A 142 18.65 -9.80 -6.02
C THR A 142 19.31 -9.86 -4.63
N ALA A 143 20.61 -9.55 -4.56
CA ALA A 143 21.31 -9.45 -3.28
C ALA A 143 20.72 -8.33 -2.40
N ALA A 144 20.38 -7.19 -3.00
CA ALA A 144 19.75 -6.07 -2.31
C ALA A 144 18.35 -6.45 -1.77
N ASP A 145 17.52 -7.12 -2.58
CA ASP A 145 16.20 -7.58 -2.13
C ASP A 145 16.29 -8.52 -0.92
N THR A 146 17.33 -9.36 -0.91
CA THR A 146 17.58 -10.34 0.15
C THR A 146 18.09 -9.66 1.42
N GLU A 147 18.96 -8.66 1.27
CA GLU A 147 19.48 -7.84 2.38
C GLU A 147 18.36 -7.06 3.08
N GLU A 148 17.41 -6.51 2.32
CA GLU A 148 16.21 -5.86 2.84
C GLU A 148 15.16 -6.85 3.39
N GLY A 149 15.34 -8.16 3.17
CA GLY A 149 14.39 -9.19 3.60
C GLY A 149 13.05 -9.14 2.87
N LEU A 150 13.05 -8.75 1.59
CA LEU A 150 11.87 -8.73 0.74
C LEU A 150 11.39 -10.14 0.41
N LEU A 151 10.10 -10.38 0.63
CA LEU A 151 9.48 -11.66 0.28
C LEU A 151 9.26 -11.73 -1.24
N PRO A 152 9.59 -12.83 -1.93
CA PRO A 152 9.25 -13.01 -3.34
C PRO A 152 7.76 -12.78 -3.60
N TYR A 153 7.41 -12.17 -4.72
CA TYR A 153 6.02 -11.87 -5.04
C TYR A 153 5.18 -13.14 -5.14
N SER A 154 4.10 -13.19 -4.36
CA SER A 154 3.03 -14.16 -4.48
C SER A 154 1.73 -13.40 -4.71
N PRO A 155 1.05 -13.59 -5.86
CA PRO A 155 -0.18 -12.86 -6.16
C PRO A 155 -1.30 -13.19 -5.17
N PHE A 156 -1.34 -14.42 -4.65
CA PHE A 156 -2.40 -14.84 -3.73
C PHE A 156 -2.03 -14.52 -2.27
N ILE A 157 -2.92 -13.82 -1.58
CA ILE A 157 -2.84 -13.61 -0.13
C ILE A 157 -3.55 -14.76 0.58
N ALA A 158 -2.79 -15.53 1.35
CA ALA A 158 -3.33 -16.64 2.13
C ALA A 158 -4.10 -16.11 3.35
N LEU A 159 -5.34 -16.53 3.51
CA LEU A 159 -6.18 -16.23 4.67
C LEU A 159 -5.88 -17.24 5.80
N THR A 160 -4.79 -17.02 6.52
CA THR A 160 -4.37 -17.92 7.60
C THR A 160 -5.25 -17.76 8.85
N PRO A 161 -5.66 -18.86 9.52
CA PRO A 161 -6.48 -18.80 10.73
C PRO A 161 -5.92 -17.91 11.84
N THR A 162 -4.59 -17.87 11.97
CA THR A 162 -3.87 -17.06 12.97
C THR A 162 -3.94 -15.56 12.73
N SER A 163 -4.34 -15.12 11.52
CA SER A 163 -4.44 -13.70 11.17
C SER A 163 -5.85 -13.13 11.36
N TYR A 164 -6.83 -13.97 11.70
CA TYR A 164 -8.17 -13.51 12.08
C TYR A 164 -8.14 -12.97 13.51
N LEU A 165 -8.72 -11.79 13.71
CA LEU A 165 -8.80 -11.15 15.03
C LEU A 165 -10.12 -11.47 15.74
N SER A 166 -11.14 -11.86 14.99
CA SER A 166 -12.44 -12.28 15.49
C SER A 166 -12.46 -13.80 15.67
N TYR A 167 -12.64 -14.26 16.91
CA TYR A 167 -12.80 -15.67 17.26
C TYR A 167 -14.20 -15.91 17.85
N TYR A 168 -14.65 -17.16 17.74
CA TYR A 168 -15.87 -17.69 18.32
C TYR A 168 -15.54 -18.64 19.47
#